data_AF-A0A1V5WR71-F1
#
_entry.id   AF-A0A1V5WR71-F1
#
_cell.length_a   1.000
_cell.length_b   1.000
_cell.length_c   1.000
_cell.angle_alpha   90.00
_cell.angle_beta   90.00
_cell.angle_gamma   90.00
#
_symmetry.space_group_name_H-M   'P 1'
#
loop_
_entity.id
_entity.type
_entity.pdbx_description
1 polymer ?
#
loop_
_entity_poly.entity_id
_entity_poly.type
_entity_poly.pdbx_seq_one_letter_code
_entity_poly.pdbx_strand_id
1 'polypeptide(L)'
;MELIRKNMRKIISTLLLIWSTVFFCLMSPVVAVNIAIITVSVVLFLLIIFNKDSVISILYLNFISGYVLYGYILLGNAPVWLVMIGMLIINIYLTSGLLNYNNIDQNLKRIYLVVYALLIVEIFLFLGYFILSPANRSLILTLCLYLIYGYNDEVIKKDIYDGFYRYVVVFFLIFVTIVMSASWGNI
;
A
#
# COMPACT_ATOMS: atom_id res chain seq x y z
N MET A 1 12.06 9.99 23.09
CA MET A 1 11.80 8.74 22.34
C MET A 1 10.92 8.96 21.10
N GLU A 2 9.87 9.79 21.20
CA GLU A 2 8.95 10.07 20.09
C GLU A 2 9.60 10.80 18.89
N LEU A 3 10.50 11.76 19.13
CA LEU A 3 11.23 12.48 18.08
C LEU A 3 12.09 11.53 17.22
N ILE A 4 12.82 10.60 17.87
CA ILE A 4 13.64 9.59 17.19
C ILE A 4 12.76 8.71 16.31
N ARG A 5 11.61 8.26 16.83
CA ARG A 5 10.65 7.44 16.09
C ARG A 5 10.08 8.18 14.87
N LYS A 6 9.75 9.47 15.01
CA LYS A 6 9.28 10.33 13.89
C LYS A 6 10.35 10.47 12.81
N ASN A 7 11.59 10.76 13.21
CA ASN A 7 12.71 10.89 12.26
C ASN A 7 13.02 9.57 11.55
N MET A 8 13.03 8.44 12.27
CA MET A 8 13.22 7.12 11.67
C MET A 8 12.11 6.79 10.65
N ARG A 9 10.85 7.11 10.97
CA ARG A 9 9.74 6.91 10.02
C ARG A 9 9.95 7.75 8.76
N LYS A 10 10.29 9.03 8.89
CA LYS A 10 10.60 9.90 7.75
C LYS A 10 11.71 9.32 6.87
N ILE A 11 12.82 8.88 7.46
CA ILE A 11 13.94 8.29 6.71
C ILE A 11 13.49 7.03 5.96
N ILE A 12 12.84 6.09 6.64
CA ILE A 12 12.41 4.82 6.03
C ILE A 12 11.37 5.08 4.93
N SER A 13 10.39 5.96 5.15
CA SER A 13 9.38 6.31 4.16
C SER A 13 10.00 6.97 2.93
N THR A 14 10.98 7.85 3.11
CA THR A 14 11.72 8.47 2.02
C THR A 14 12.53 7.45 1.22
N LEU A 15 13.25 6.55 1.89
CA LEU A 15 14.01 5.49 1.23
C LEU A 15 13.08 4.58 0.43
N LEU A 16 11.95 4.17 1.03
CA LEU A 16 10.95 3.35 0.36
C LEU A 16 10.34 4.07 -0.84
N LEU A 17 10.04 5.37 -0.74
CA LEU A 17 9.50 6.19 -1.82
C LEU A 17 10.49 6.30 -2.99
N ILE A 18 11.76 6.62 -2.71
CA ILE A 18 12.80 6.74 -3.74
C ILE A 18 13.00 5.39 -4.43
N TRP A 19 13.21 4.33 -3.66
CA TRP A 19 13.39 2.98 -4.19
C TRP A 19 12.21 2.58 -5.08
N SER A 20 10.99 2.67 -4.57
CA SER A 20 9.80 2.25 -5.31
C SER A 20 9.53 3.10 -6.55
N THR A 21 9.77 4.42 -6.49
CA THR A 21 9.60 5.31 -7.65
C THR A 21 10.61 5.00 -8.75
N VAL A 22 11.88 4.80 -8.39
CA VAL A 22 12.93 4.46 -9.35
C VAL A 22 12.63 3.11 -10.01
N PHE A 23 12.35 2.08 -9.22
CA PHE A 23 12.06 0.75 -9.77
C PHE A 23 10.74 0.71 -10.56
N PHE A 24 9.73 1.48 -10.16
CA PHE A 24 8.52 1.65 -10.96
C PHE A 24 8.87 2.18 -12.36
N CYS A 25 9.65 3.25 -12.45
CA CYS A 25 10.00 3.87 -13.72
C CYS A 25 10.89 2.97 -14.59
N LEU A 26 11.75 2.15 -13.97
CA LEU A 26 12.57 1.16 -14.68
C LEU A 26 11.73 0.00 -15.25
N MET A 27 10.64 -0.36 -14.58
CA MET A 27 9.79 -1.49 -14.97
C MET A 27 8.60 -1.08 -15.86
N SER A 28 8.17 0.18 -15.82
CA SER A 28 7.03 0.70 -16.58
C SER A 28 7.47 1.24 -17.95
N PRO A 29 6.95 0.68 -19.06
CA PRO A 29 7.30 1.14 -20.40
C PRO A 29 6.59 2.45 -20.80
N VAL A 30 5.56 2.88 -20.05
CA VAL A 30 4.70 4.00 -20.46
C VAL A 30 5.21 5.32 -19.85
N VAL A 31 5.83 6.16 -20.69
CA VAL A 31 6.43 7.45 -20.28
C VAL A 31 5.43 8.36 -19.58
N ALA A 32 4.20 8.49 -20.10
CA ALA A 32 3.18 9.34 -19.49
C ALA A 32 2.82 8.90 -18.06
N VAL A 33 2.76 7.60 -17.80
CA VAL A 33 2.52 7.04 -16.45
C VAL A 33 3.71 7.32 -15.54
N ASN A 34 4.95 7.18 -16.05
CA ASN A 34 6.16 7.49 -15.29
C ASN A 34 6.20 8.95 -14.85
N ILE A 35 5.81 9.89 -15.73
CA ILE A 35 5.72 11.32 -15.39
C ILE A 35 4.69 11.56 -14.27
N ALA A 36 3.51 10.94 -14.37
CA ALA A 36 2.47 11.05 -13.35
C ALA A 36 2.96 10.52 -11.99
N ILE A 37 3.58 9.34 -11.97
CA ILE A 37 4.15 8.72 -10.77
C ILE A 37 5.25 9.59 -10.16
N ILE A 38 6.17 10.12 -10.96
CA ILE A 38 7.21 11.03 -10.46
C ILE A 38 6.58 12.27 -9.83
N THR A 39 5.57 12.86 -10.48
CA THR A 39 4.92 14.07 -9.98
C THR A 39 4.23 13.82 -8.63
N VAL A 40 3.48 12.72 -8.50
CA VAL A 40 2.85 12.33 -7.23
C VAL A 40 3.90 12.01 -6.17
N SER A 41 4.97 11.28 -6.54
CA SER A 41 6.08 10.98 -5.62
C SER A 41 6.78 12.24 -5.11
N VAL A 42 6.98 13.27 -5.94
CA VAL A 42 7.57 14.55 -5.50
C VAL A 42 6.66 15.25 -4.49
N VAL A 43 5.35 15.30 -4.74
CA VAL A 43 4.39 15.88 -3.79
C VAL A 43 4.42 15.14 -2.44
N LEU A 44 4.42 13.81 -2.47
CA LEU A 44 4.46 12.98 -1.26
C LEU A 44 5.80 13.10 -0.53
N PHE A 45 6.92 13.21 -1.25
CA PHE A 45 8.23 13.46 -0.66
C PHE A 45 8.25 14.77 0.15
N LEU A 46 7.66 15.85 -0.38
CA LEU A 46 7.50 17.10 0.35
C LEU A 46 6.64 16.91 1.60
N LEU A 47 5.50 16.20 1.49
CA LEU A 47 4.63 15.93 2.65
C LEU A 47 5.36 15.14 3.75
N ILE A 48 6.13 14.11 3.39
CA ILE A 48 6.95 13.33 4.32
C ILE A 48 8.01 14.22 4.99
N ILE A 49 8.68 15.10 4.23
CA ILE A 49 9.70 15.99 4.78
C ILE A 49 9.12 16.98 5.79
N PHE A 50 7.96 17.55 5.49
CA PHE A 50 7.27 18.51 6.36
C PHE A 50 6.47 17.85 7.49
N ASN A 51 6.63 16.53 7.72
CA ASN A 51 5.89 15.75 8.71
C ASN A 51 4.36 15.85 8.56
N LYS A 52 3.89 16.16 7.35
CA LYS A 52 2.47 16.10 6.98
C LYS A 52 2.14 14.72 6.40
N ASP A 53 2.77 13.69 6.97
CA ASP A 53 2.61 12.32 6.52
C ASP A 53 1.16 11.89 6.74
N SER A 54 0.49 11.59 5.64
CA SER A 54 -0.94 11.34 5.59
C SER A 54 -1.20 9.89 5.22
N VAL A 55 -2.43 9.44 5.46
CA VAL A 55 -2.89 8.11 5.04
C VAL A 55 -2.70 7.92 3.53
N ILE A 56 -2.78 9.00 2.74
CA ILE A 56 -2.53 8.99 1.30
C ILE A 56 -1.10 8.54 1.00
N SER A 57 -0.09 8.99 1.76
CA SER A 57 1.29 8.54 1.59
C SER A 57 1.42 7.03 1.79
N ILE A 58 0.74 6.48 2.80
CA ILE A 58 0.79 5.06 3.13
C ILE A 58 0.12 4.23 2.02
N LEU A 59 -1.06 4.65 1.57
CA LEU A 59 -1.76 4.00 0.46
C LEU A 59 -0.93 4.05 -0.83
N TYR A 60 -0.33 5.20 -1.13
CA TYR A 60 0.53 5.34 -2.29
C TYR A 60 1.79 4.48 -2.20
N LEU A 61 2.48 4.47 -1.06
CA LEU A 61 3.66 3.64 -0.83
C LEU A 61 3.33 2.15 -0.95
N ASN A 62 2.16 1.73 -0.47
CA ASN A 62 1.67 0.37 -0.64
C ASN A 62 1.43 0.03 -2.12
N PHE A 63 0.77 0.92 -2.88
CA PHE A 63 0.54 0.77 -4.31
C PHE A 63 1.85 0.60 -5.09
N ILE A 64 2.77 1.56 -4.93
CA ILE A 64 3.99 1.58 -5.73
C ILE A 64 4.96 0.46 -5.33
N SER A 65 5.03 0.11 -4.04
CA SER A 65 5.83 -1.02 -3.57
C SER A 65 5.24 -2.35 -4.05
N GLY A 66 3.91 -2.51 -4.00
CA GLY A 66 3.22 -3.68 -4.52
C GLY A 66 3.48 -3.87 -6.02
N TYR A 67 3.44 -2.79 -6.80
CA TYR A 67 3.78 -2.82 -8.22
C TYR A 67 5.20 -3.33 -8.46
N VAL A 68 6.19 -2.75 -7.76
CA VAL A 68 7.60 -3.14 -7.88
C VAL A 68 7.83 -4.60 -7.48
N LEU A 69 7.17 -5.06 -6.41
CA LEU A 69 7.24 -6.46 -5.96
C LEU A 69 6.65 -7.43 -6.97
N TYR A 70 5.51 -7.11 -7.61
CA TYR A 70 5.01 -7.90 -8.74
C TYR A 70 5.97 -7.86 -9.92
N GLY A 71 6.59 -6.71 -10.20
CA GLY A 71 7.60 -6.57 -11.24
C GLY A 71 8.82 -7.46 -11.00
N TYR A 72 9.27 -7.60 -9.75
CA TYR A 72 10.35 -8.55 -9.43
C TYR A 72 9.96 -10.01 -9.68
N ILE A 73 8.71 -10.40 -9.42
CA ILE A 73 8.24 -11.76 -9.73
C ILE A 73 8.22 -11.97 -11.25
N LEU A 74 7.61 -11.05 -12.00
CA LEU A 74 7.28 -11.25 -13.40
C LEU A 74 8.43 -10.95 -14.36
N LEU A 75 9.19 -9.88 -14.11
CA LEU A 75 10.30 -9.43 -14.97
C LEU A 75 11.65 -9.85 -14.41
N GLY A 76 11.78 -9.84 -13.08
CA GLY A 76 13.02 -10.18 -12.39
C GLY A 76 13.21 -11.67 -12.10
N ASN A 77 12.19 -12.50 -12.34
CA ASN A 77 12.15 -13.92 -11.96
C ASN A 77 12.56 -14.16 -10.49
N ALA A 78 12.26 -13.21 -9.62
CA ALA A 78 12.57 -13.33 -8.20
C ALA A 78 11.75 -14.47 -7.58
N PRO A 79 12.34 -15.29 -6.69
CA PRO A 79 11.61 -16.33 -5.99
C PRO A 79 10.42 -15.75 -5.20
N VAL A 80 9.23 -16.34 -5.34
CA VAL A 80 8.00 -15.83 -4.71
C VAL A 80 8.16 -15.68 -3.20
N TRP A 81 8.82 -16.63 -2.52
CA TRP A 81 9.05 -16.57 -1.08
C TRP A 81 9.86 -15.33 -0.64
N LEU A 82 10.82 -14.89 -1.46
CA LEU A 82 11.63 -13.72 -1.16
C LEU A 82 10.78 -12.44 -1.29
N VAL A 83 9.94 -12.39 -2.32
CA VAL A 83 9.01 -11.27 -2.54
C VAL A 83 7.94 -11.22 -1.45
N MET A 84 7.46 -12.37 -0.97
CA MET A 84 6.55 -12.46 0.18
C MET A 84 7.17 -11.87 1.45
N ILE A 85 8.44 -12.18 1.74
CA ILE A 85 9.15 -11.59 2.90
C ILE A 85 9.25 -10.08 2.74
N GLY A 86 9.61 -9.59 1.55
CA GLY A 86 9.64 -8.16 1.26
C GLY A 86 8.27 -7.49 1.47
N MET A 87 7.21 -8.11 0.95
CA MET A 87 5.84 -7.65 1.09
C MET A 87 5.39 -7.61 2.56
N LEU A 88 5.74 -8.64 3.34
CA LEU A 88 5.43 -8.71 4.76
C LEU A 88 6.13 -7.57 5.53
N ILE A 89 7.43 -7.37 5.32
CA ILE A 89 8.21 -6.32 5.99
C ILE A 89 7.66 -4.93 5.67
N ILE A 90 7.40 -4.65 4.39
CA ILE A 90 6.86 -3.37 3.95
C ILE A 90 5.47 -3.13 4.54
N ASN A 91 4.58 -4.13 4.51
CA ASN A 91 3.23 -3.96 5.05
C ASN A 91 3.20 -3.87 6.57
N ILE A 92 4.06 -4.59 7.29
CA ILE A 92 4.24 -4.40 8.73
C ILE A 92 4.61 -2.94 9.02
N TYR A 93 5.57 -2.39 8.29
CA TYR A 93 5.98 -0.99 8.46
C TYR A 93 4.83 -0.01 8.15
N LEU A 94 4.17 -0.17 7.01
CA LEU A 94 3.08 0.73 6.56
C LEU A 94 1.86 0.66 7.50
N THR A 95 1.42 -0.54 7.88
CA THR A 95 0.29 -0.75 8.81
C THR A 95 0.61 -0.28 10.23
N SER A 96 1.87 -0.38 10.67
CA SER A 96 2.29 0.24 11.93
C SER A 96 2.08 1.76 11.91
N GLY A 97 2.28 2.39 10.74
CA GLY A 97 1.99 3.80 10.50
C GLY A 97 0.53 4.13 10.77
N LEU A 98 -0.40 3.32 10.25
CA LEU A 98 -1.85 3.47 10.41
C LEU A 98 -2.30 3.30 11.87
N LEU A 99 -1.85 2.22 12.53
CA LEU A 99 -2.26 1.88 13.90
C LEU A 99 -1.74 2.88 14.95
N ASN A 100 -0.67 3.62 14.67
CA ASN A 100 -0.16 4.65 15.57
C ASN A 100 -1.11 5.84 15.73
N TYR A 101 -2.07 6.05 14.81
CA TYR A 101 -3.07 7.12 14.91
C TYR A 101 -4.27 6.75 15.79
N ASN A 102 -4.33 5.50 16.27
CA ASN A 102 -5.45 4.99 17.03
C ASN A 102 -5.05 4.73 18.49
N ASN A 103 -5.95 5.06 19.43
CA ASN A 103 -5.80 4.79 20.86
C ASN A 103 -6.14 3.33 21.21
N ILE A 104 -5.63 2.37 20.43
CA ILE A 104 -5.78 0.94 20.69
C ILE A 104 -4.71 0.50 21.71
N ASP A 105 -5.07 -0.44 22.57
CA ASP A 105 -4.14 -1.08 23.50
C ASP A 105 -2.93 -1.69 22.76
N GLN A 106 -1.75 -1.64 23.38
CA GLN A 106 -0.48 -1.98 22.74
C GLN A 106 -0.39 -3.46 22.36
N ASN A 107 -1.00 -4.36 23.13
CA ASN A 107 -1.06 -5.78 22.81
C ASN A 107 -1.97 -6.05 21.61
N LEU A 108 -3.16 -5.44 21.58
CA LEU A 108 -4.09 -5.54 20.46
C LEU A 108 -3.49 -4.94 19.17
N LYS A 109 -2.74 -3.84 19.27
CA LYS A 109 -2.00 -3.24 18.13
C LYS A 109 -1.04 -4.23 17.48
N ARG A 110 -0.31 -5.03 18.26
CA ARG A 110 0.62 -6.04 17.71
C ARG A 110 -0.13 -7.14 16.97
N ILE A 111 -1.25 -7.61 17.53
CA ILE A 111 -2.09 -8.63 16.90
C ILE A 111 -2.65 -8.10 15.58
N TYR A 112 -3.26 -6.91 15.59
CA TYR A 112 -3.80 -6.30 14.36
C TYR A 112 -2.73 -6.08 13.30
N LEU A 113 -1.54 -5.64 13.68
CA LEU A 113 -0.43 -5.44 12.75
C LEU A 113 -0.06 -6.74 12.03
N VAL A 114 0.07 -7.85 12.77
CA VAL A 114 0.40 -9.15 12.18
C VAL A 114 -0.74 -9.65 11.30
N VAL A 115 -1.98 -9.57 11.78
CA VAL A 115 -3.17 -10.02 11.03
C VAL A 115 -3.33 -9.23 9.73
N TYR A 116 -3.21 -7.90 9.76
CA TYR A 116 -3.32 -7.07 8.56
C TYR A 116 -2.18 -7.31 7.58
N ALA A 117 -0.95 -7.46 8.07
CA ALA A 117 0.18 -7.77 7.21
C ALA A 117 0.03 -9.12 6.51
N LEU A 118 -0.40 -10.17 7.24
CA LEU A 118 -0.67 -11.49 6.67
C LEU A 118 -1.82 -11.44 5.67
N LEU A 119 -2.93 -10.77 5.99
CA LEU A 119 -4.06 -10.61 5.09
C LEU A 119 -3.65 -9.94 3.77
N ILE A 120 -2.82 -8.90 3.83
CA ILE A 120 -2.30 -8.25 2.62
C ILE A 120 -1.36 -9.16 1.82
N VAL A 121 -0.52 -9.96 2.49
CA VAL A 121 0.35 -10.94 1.82
C VAL A 121 -0.48 -12.05 1.14
N GLU A 122 -1.54 -12.54 1.77
CA GLU A 122 -2.45 -13.51 1.17
C GLU A 122 -3.17 -12.92 -0.05
N ILE A 123 -3.66 -11.69 0.04
CA ILE A 123 -4.27 -10.99 -1.12
C ILE A 123 -3.23 -10.80 -2.23
N PHE A 124 -1.99 -10.45 -1.89
CA PHE A 124 -0.90 -10.35 -2.87
C PHE A 124 -0.67 -11.67 -3.60
N LEU A 125 -0.61 -12.79 -2.88
CA LEU A 125 -0.45 -14.11 -3.47
C LEU A 125 -1.65 -14.50 -4.32
N PHE A 126 -2.86 -14.31 -3.79
CA PHE A 126 -4.11 -14.61 -4.48
C PHE A 126 -4.20 -13.86 -5.82
N LEU A 127 -3.94 -12.56 -5.82
CA LEU A 127 -3.89 -11.73 -7.04
C LEU A 127 -2.76 -12.13 -7.99
N GLY A 128 -1.69 -12.73 -7.46
CA GLY A 128 -0.59 -13.31 -8.23
C GLY A 128 -1.04 -14.38 -9.23
N TYR A 129 -2.11 -15.12 -8.92
CA TYR A 129 -2.66 -16.20 -9.77
C TYR A 129 -3.55 -15.69 -10.92
N PHE A 130 -4.03 -14.45 -10.86
CA PHE A 130 -4.89 -13.89 -11.91
C PHE A 130 -4.08 -13.23 -13.01
N ILE A 131 -4.56 -13.29 -14.25
CA ILE A 131 -3.97 -12.61 -15.42
C ILE A 131 -4.38 -11.13 -15.41
N LEU A 132 -3.97 -10.42 -14.37
CA LEU A 132 -4.11 -8.97 -14.23
C LEU A 132 -2.74 -8.32 -14.41
N SER A 133 -2.71 -7.09 -14.93
CA SER A 133 -1.48 -6.30 -14.98
C SER A 133 -0.96 -6.01 -13.56
N PRO A 134 0.37 -5.84 -13.36
CA PRO A 134 0.95 -5.51 -12.06
C PRO A 134 0.34 -4.27 -11.41
N ALA A 135 0.00 -3.26 -12.23
CA ALA A 135 -0.66 -2.04 -11.80
C ALA A 135 -2.06 -2.31 -11.24
N ASN A 136 -2.85 -3.15 -11.91
CA ASN A 136 -4.20 -3.48 -11.43
C ASN A 136 -4.15 -4.32 -10.15
N ARG A 137 -3.21 -5.28 -10.07
CA ARG A 137 -3.02 -6.07 -8.83
C ARG A 137 -2.61 -5.17 -7.66
N SER A 138 -1.70 -4.23 -7.86
CA SER A 138 -1.28 -3.33 -6.81
C SER A 138 -2.37 -2.33 -6.41
N LEU A 139 -3.19 -1.86 -7.34
CA LEU A 139 -4.37 -1.02 -7.03
C LEU A 139 -5.39 -1.76 -6.16
N ILE A 140 -5.73 -3.02 -6.50
CA ILE A 140 -6.65 -3.83 -5.69
C ILE A 140 -6.07 -4.02 -4.29
N LEU A 141 -4.78 -4.29 -4.18
CA LEU A 141 -4.12 -4.45 -2.89
C LEU A 141 -4.17 -3.17 -2.04
N THR A 142 -3.98 -2.01 -2.66
CA THR A 142 -4.13 -0.71 -1.99
C THR A 142 -5.56 -0.43 -1.58
N LEU A 143 -6.56 -0.83 -2.37
CA LEU A 143 -7.96 -0.75 -1.99
C LEU A 143 -8.29 -1.60 -0.75
N CYS A 144 -7.69 -2.79 -0.63
CA CYS A 144 -7.82 -3.60 0.58
C CYS A 144 -7.19 -2.91 1.80
N LEU A 145 -6.04 -2.24 1.63
CA LEU A 145 -5.45 -1.44 2.71
C LEU A 145 -6.30 -0.22 3.07
N TYR A 146 -6.98 0.39 2.09
CA TYR A 146 -7.95 1.46 2.32
C TYR A 146 -9.15 0.99 3.17
N LEU A 147 -9.67 -0.22 2.93
CA LEU A 147 -10.71 -0.81 3.80
C LEU A 147 -10.20 -1.04 5.22
N ILE A 148 -8.99 -1.58 5.38
CA ILE A 148 -8.37 -1.74 6.70
C ILE A 148 -8.27 -0.39 7.41
N TYR A 149 -7.85 0.65 6.70
CA TYR A 149 -7.80 2.01 7.26
C TYR A 149 -9.18 2.51 7.67
N GLY A 150 -10.20 2.38 6.81
CA GLY A 150 -11.56 2.80 7.12
C GLY A 150 -12.15 2.09 8.33
N TYR A 151 -11.90 0.78 8.46
CA TYR A 151 -12.31 0.01 9.64
C TYR A 151 -11.62 0.54 10.90
N ASN A 152 -10.32 0.82 10.81
CA ASN A 152 -9.56 1.38 11.91
C ASN A 152 -10.02 2.78 12.34
N ASP A 153 -10.38 3.66 11.40
CA ASP A 153 -10.77 5.05 11.71
C ASP A 153 -12.23 5.18 12.18
N GLU A 154 -13.17 4.43 11.60
CA GLU A 154 -14.59 4.54 11.93
C GLU A 154 -15.01 3.55 13.02
N VAL A 155 -14.65 2.26 12.87
CA VAL A 155 -15.11 1.23 13.80
C VAL A 155 -14.25 1.21 15.06
N ILE A 156 -12.94 1.06 14.93
CA ILE A 156 -12.10 0.88 16.13
C ILE A 156 -11.94 2.19 16.93
N LYS A 157 -11.80 3.32 16.24
CA LYS A 157 -11.51 4.60 16.89
C LYS A 157 -12.76 5.39 17.31
N LYS A 158 -13.82 5.36 16.51
CA LYS A 158 -15.04 6.15 16.76
C LYS A 158 -16.22 5.29 17.23
N ASP A 159 -16.15 3.96 17.09
CA ASP A 159 -17.25 3.03 17.36
C ASP A 159 -18.51 3.34 16.53
N ILE A 160 -18.31 3.87 15.31
CA ILE A 160 -19.38 4.25 14.37
C ILE A 160 -19.36 3.26 13.21
N TYR A 161 -20.15 2.19 13.34
CA TYR A 161 -20.26 1.15 12.30
C TYR A 161 -20.82 1.69 10.97
N ASP A 162 -21.75 2.63 11.03
CA ASP A 162 -22.38 3.23 9.83
C ASP A 162 -21.37 4.06 9.00
N GLY A 163 -20.34 4.61 9.64
CA GLY A 163 -19.29 5.37 8.95
C GLY A 163 -18.45 4.49 8.02
N PHE A 164 -18.26 3.22 8.40
CA PHE A 164 -17.50 2.25 7.61
C PHE A 164 -18.18 1.92 6.28
N TYR A 165 -19.52 2.02 6.19
CA TYR A 165 -20.26 1.78 4.95
C TYR A 165 -19.77 2.66 3.80
N ARG A 166 -19.37 3.91 4.08
CA ARG A 166 -18.81 4.82 3.06
C ARG A 166 -17.53 4.25 2.43
N TYR A 167 -16.66 3.66 3.24
CA TYR A 167 -15.43 3.03 2.76
C TYR A 167 -15.72 1.80 1.90
N VAL A 168 -16.72 1.00 2.29
CA VAL A 168 -17.16 -0.18 1.52
C VAL A 168 -17.73 0.23 0.15
N VAL A 169 -18.56 1.27 0.11
CA VAL A 169 -19.12 1.78 -1.16
C VAL A 169 -18.03 2.30 -2.07
N VAL A 170 -17.11 3.13 -1.55
CA VAL A 170 -15.98 3.66 -2.34
C VAL A 170 -15.10 2.51 -2.84
N PHE A 171 -14.79 1.54 -1.99
CA PHE A 171 -14.06 0.33 -2.37
C PHE A 171 -14.75 -0.38 -3.53
N PHE A 172 -16.06 -0.64 -3.44
CA PHE A 172 -16.78 -1.39 -4.46
C PHE A 172 -16.81 -0.65 -5.80
N LEU A 173 -17.05 0.67 -5.78
CA LEU A 173 -17.05 1.49 -6.99
C LEU A 173 -15.69 1.47 -7.71
N ILE A 174 -14.59 1.66 -6.96
CA ILE A 174 -13.25 1.63 -7.55
C ILE A 174 -12.88 0.21 -7.98
N PHE A 175 -13.22 -0.81 -7.20
CA PHE A 175 -12.95 -2.20 -7.54
C PHE A 175 -13.63 -2.61 -8.86
N VAL A 176 -14.92 -2.29 -9.02
CA VAL A 176 -15.64 -2.54 -10.28
C VAL A 176 -14.99 -1.77 -11.44
N THR A 177 -14.58 -0.52 -11.22
CA THR A 177 -13.88 0.28 -12.24
C THR A 177 -12.56 -0.38 -12.65
N ILE A 178 -11.76 -0.89 -11.71
CA ILE A 178 -10.52 -1.60 -12.01
C ILE A 178 -10.81 -2.88 -12.78
N VAL A 179 -11.80 -3.68 -12.35
CA VAL A 179 -12.15 -4.95 -13.01
C VAL A 179 -12.66 -4.71 -14.45
N MET A 180 -13.45 -3.65 -14.68
CA MET A 180 -13.94 -3.29 -16.01
C MET A 180 -12.87 -2.68 -16.92
N SER A 181 -11.90 -1.94 -16.35
CA SER A 181 -10.79 -1.34 -17.10
C SER A 181 -9.57 -2.24 -17.22
N ALA A 182 -9.53 -3.35 -16.48
CA ALA A 182 -8.42 -4.28 -16.53
C ALA A 182 -8.32 -4.93 -17.91
N SER A 183 -7.15 -4.80 -18.54
CA SER A 183 -6.81 -5.65 -19.67
C SER A 183 -6.58 -7.07 -19.15
N TRP A 184 -7.56 -7.95 -19.40
CA TRP A 184 -7.44 -9.37 -19.13
C TRP A 184 -6.58 -9.99 -20.23
N GLY A 185 -5.26 -10.03 -20.02
CA GLY A 185 -4.36 -10.85 -20.83
C GLY A 185 -3.93 -10.32 -22.20
N ASN A 186 -4.19 -9.05 -22.55
CA ASN A 186 -3.45 -8.43 -23.65
C ASN A 186 -2.10 -7.92 -23.14
N ILE A 187 -1.07 -8.70 -23.47
CA ILE A 187 0.36 -8.36 -23.36
C ILE A 187 0.65 -7.11 -24.19
#